data_AF-A0A1G0CL51-F1
#
_entry.id   AF-A0A1G0CL51-F1
#
_cell.length_a   1.000
_cell.length_b   1.000
_cell.length_c   1.000
_cell.angle_alpha   90.00
_cell.angle_beta   90.00
_cell.angle_gamma   90.00
#
_symmetry.space_group_name_H-M   'P 1'
#
loop_
_entity.id
_entity.type
_entity.pdbx_description
1 polymer ?
#
loop_
_entity_poly.entity_id
_entity_poly.type
_entity_poly.pdbx_seq_one_letter_code
_entity_poly.pdbx_strand_id
1 'polypeptide(L)'
;MKNPVFQLSILSQNDQPNPSCPGCSVGDQITATVLNYGGGTIYSGNAPAGYPNTKFAIDKPVLLPIPGENPPPTPTWFMEVTGGIENAWFEVEVNTPGFAQVQIRVNGSDMAKWVAANKKVDTNQIYAEGNCGIFGYAQENVQSNPLFWIYTITAGVCNPQVHPPL
;
A
#
# COMPACT_ATOMS: atom_id res chain seq x y z
N MET A 1 -14.84 -10.05 20.80
CA MET A 1 -14.30 -8.85 20.11
C MET A 1 -14.01 -9.26 18.68
N LYS A 2 -14.19 -8.36 17.69
CA LYS A 2 -13.76 -8.65 16.32
C LYS A 2 -12.25 -8.51 16.25
N ASN A 3 -11.59 -9.39 15.51
CA ASN A 3 -10.14 -9.33 15.33
C ASN A 3 -9.76 -8.05 14.56
N PRO A 4 -8.60 -7.43 14.85
CA PRO A 4 -8.09 -6.32 14.07
C PRO A 4 -7.95 -6.69 12.58
N VAL A 5 -8.06 -5.69 11.73
CA VAL A 5 -7.90 -5.85 10.28
C VAL A 5 -6.65 -5.11 9.82
N PHE A 6 -5.82 -5.80 9.06
CA PHE A 6 -4.72 -5.21 8.30
C PHE A 6 -5.20 -4.97 6.87
N GLN A 7 -5.41 -3.69 6.53
CA GLN A 7 -5.75 -3.23 5.19
C GLN A 7 -4.48 -2.81 4.45
N LEU A 8 -4.28 -3.35 3.25
CA LEU A 8 -3.27 -2.90 2.30
C LEU A 8 -3.97 -2.31 1.07
N SER A 9 -3.70 -1.05 0.76
CA SER A 9 -4.17 -0.37 -0.46
C SER A 9 -2.98 0.01 -1.33
N ILE A 10 -3.11 -0.14 -2.65
CA ILE A 10 -2.03 0.23 -3.58
C ILE A 10 -2.62 1.05 -4.73
N LEU A 11 -1.99 2.18 -5.04
CA LEU A 11 -2.36 3.08 -6.13
C LEU A 11 -1.11 3.57 -6.88
N SER A 12 -1.33 4.25 -8.00
CA SER A 12 -0.25 4.90 -8.76
C SER A 12 -0.44 6.40 -8.84
N GLN A 13 0.62 7.09 -9.24
CA GLN A 13 0.63 8.48 -9.67
C GLN A 13 1.26 8.56 -11.06
N ASN A 14 0.98 9.66 -11.75
CA ASN A 14 1.52 9.97 -13.06
C ASN A 14 2.32 11.27 -12.96
N ASP A 15 3.38 11.23 -12.16
CA ASP A 15 4.10 12.44 -11.83
C ASP A 15 4.75 13.04 -13.06
N GLN A 16 4.47 14.32 -13.27
CA GLN A 16 5.00 15.04 -14.42
C GLN A 16 6.50 15.32 -14.25
N PRO A 17 7.25 15.40 -15.35
CA PRO A 17 8.64 15.84 -15.31
C PRO A 17 8.77 17.19 -14.60
N ASN A 18 9.79 17.31 -13.76
CA ASN A 18 10.17 18.54 -13.10
C ASN A 18 11.71 18.68 -13.10
N PRO A 19 12.28 19.83 -12.69
CA PRO A 19 13.72 20.06 -12.79
C PRO A 19 14.61 19.06 -12.02
N SER A 20 14.08 18.36 -11.01
CA SER A 20 14.83 17.35 -10.26
C SER A 20 14.51 15.91 -10.69
N CYS A 21 13.47 15.68 -11.50
CA CYS A 21 13.01 14.36 -11.87
C CYS A 21 12.36 14.31 -13.26
N PRO A 22 12.75 13.39 -14.16
CA PRO A 22 12.22 13.29 -15.52
C PRO A 22 10.77 12.81 -15.63
N GLY A 23 10.04 12.64 -14.52
CA GLY A 23 8.65 12.20 -14.50
C GLY A 23 8.48 10.68 -14.42
N CYS A 24 7.25 10.27 -14.17
CA CYS A 24 6.78 8.90 -14.38
C CYS A 24 5.49 8.93 -15.20
N SER A 25 5.62 9.02 -16.53
CA SER A 25 4.48 9.16 -17.45
C SER A 25 3.71 7.86 -17.73
N VAL A 26 4.02 6.78 -16.99
CA VAL A 26 3.48 5.43 -17.20
C VAL A 26 2.65 4.96 -16.00
N GLY A 27 2.23 5.88 -15.13
CA GLY A 27 1.47 5.58 -13.92
C GLY A 27 0.20 4.77 -14.16
N ASP A 28 -0.42 4.96 -15.32
CA ASP A 28 -1.63 4.28 -15.78
C ASP A 28 -1.40 2.83 -16.26
N GLN A 29 -0.14 2.41 -16.34
CA GLN A 29 0.28 1.07 -16.74
C GLN A 29 0.94 0.29 -15.60
N ILE A 30 1.13 0.91 -14.43
CA ILE A 30 1.74 0.25 -13.27
C ILE A 30 0.78 -0.80 -12.74
N THR A 31 1.32 -1.98 -12.47
CA THR A 31 0.59 -3.07 -11.83
C THR A 31 1.22 -3.43 -10.49
N ALA A 32 0.41 -3.98 -9.59
CA ALA A 32 0.91 -4.61 -8.37
C ALA A 32 0.37 -6.03 -8.24
N THR A 33 1.14 -6.90 -7.58
CA THR A 33 0.75 -8.26 -7.25
C THR A 33 1.04 -8.47 -5.76
N VAL A 34 0.05 -8.87 -4.98
CA VAL A 34 0.34 -9.44 -3.64
C VAL A 34 0.81 -10.87 -3.88
N LEU A 35 2.09 -11.11 -3.64
CA LEU A 35 2.75 -12.40 -3.87
C LEU A 35 2.45 -13.38 -2.73
N ASN A 36 2.51 -12.88 -1.49
CA ASN A 36 2.36 -13.71 -0.31
C ASN A 36 1.90 -12.89 0.90
N TYR A 37 1.46 -13.57 1.95
CA TYR A 37 1.02 -12.96 3.19
C TYR A 37 1.09 -13.94 4.36
N GLY A 38 1.02 -13.43 5.59
CA GLY A 38 0.93 -14.27 6.77
C GLY A 38 0.39 -13.53 7.98
N GLY A 39 0.15 -14.28 9.06
CA GLY A 39 -0.38 -13.75 10.33
C GLY A 39 -1.89 -13.46 10.35
N GLY A 40 -2.64 -13.96 9.35
CA GLY A 40 -4.08 -13.79 9.30
C GLY A 40 -4.73 -14.46 8.09
N THR A 41 -6.03 -14.23 7.93
CA THR A 41 -6.83 -14.71 6.79
C THR A 41 -7.18 -13.54 5.88
N ILE A 42 -6.86 -13.64 4.60
CA ILE A 42 -7.25 -12.62 3.61
C ILE A 42 -8.69 -12.85 3.14
N TYR A 43 -9.46 -11.77 3.03
CA TYR A 43 -10.74 -11.76 2.35
C TYR A 43 -10.54 -11.54 0.84
N SER A 44 -10.41 -12.61 0.07
CA SER A 44 -10.42 -12.55 -1.40
C SER A 44 -11.82 -12.84 -1.93
N GLY A 45 -12.41 -11.92 -2.68
CA GLY A 45 -13.55 -12.21 -3.58
C GLY A 45 -14.93 -11.78 -3.09
N ASN A 46 -15.13 -11.57 -1.78
CA ASN A 46 -16.29 -10.88 -1.21
C ASN A 46 -15.90 -10.37 0.18
N ALA A 47 -15.93 -9.05 0.38
CA ALA A 47 -15.79 -8.49 1.71
C ALA A 47 -16.92 -8.94 2.63
N PRO A 48 -16.66 -9.05 3.94
CA PRO A 48 -17.70 -8.91 4.95
C PRO A 48 -18.54 -7.64 4.71
N ALA A 49 -19.85 -7.71 4.96
CA ALA A 49 -20.72 -6.54 4.89
C ALA A 49 -20.13 -5.39 5.71
N GLY A 50 -19.75 -4.29 5.03
CA GLY A 50 -19.07 -3.14 5.62
C GLY A 50 -17.73 -2.75 4.97
N TYR A 51 -17.13 -3.59 4.13
CA TYR A 51 -15.86 -3.26 3.43
C TYR A 51 -16.04 -3.20 1.90
N PRO A 52 -16.36 -2.04 1.31
CA PRO A 52 -16.46 -1.94 -0.16
C PRO A 52 -15.11 -2.23 -0.85
N ASN A 53 -15.15 -2.75 -2.09
CA ASN A 53 -14.00 -2.91 -3.02
C ASN A 53 -12.95 -4.02 -2.75
N THR A 54 -13.37 -5.24 -2.41
CA THR A 54 -12.52 -6.35 -1.90
C THR A 54 -12.39 -7.56 -2.82
N LYS A 55 -12.34 -7.34 -4.13
CA LYS A 55 -12.33 -8.44 -5.11
C LYS A 55 -10.99 -8.58 -5.83
N PHE A 56 -9.89 -8.24 -5.17
CA PHE A 56 -8.57 -8.40 -5.75
C PHE A 56 -8.00 -9.75 -5.35
N ALA A 57 -7.66 -10.56 -6.35
CA ALA A 57 -7.00 -11.83 -6.13
C ALA A 57 -5.59 -11.61 -5.58
N ILE A 58 -5.09 -12.59 -4.84
CA ILE A 58 -3.67 -12.76 -4.55
C ILE A 58 -3.03 -13.44 -5.76
N ASP A 59 -1.73 -13.25 -5.99
CA ASP A 59 -0.97 -13.88 -7.09
C ASP A 59 -1.52 -13.55 -8.50
N LYS A 60 -2.12 -12.38 -8.63
CA LYS A 60 -2.51 -11.79 -9.92
C LYS A 60 -2.12 -10.32 -9.98
N PRO A 61 -1.55 -9.87 -11.10
CA PRO A 61 -1.29 -8.45 -11.30
C PRO A 61 -2.62 -7.69 -11.41
N VAL A 62 -2.70 -6.57 -10.70
CA VAL A 62 -3.83 -5.65 -10.75
C VAL A 62 -3.34 -4.29 -11.19
N LEU A 63 -4.05 -3.66 -12.12
CA LEU A 63 -3.73 -2.31 -12.58
C LEU A 63 -3.99 -1.30 -11.46
N LEU A 64 -3.04 -0.40 -11.25
CA LEU A 64 -3.15 0.63 -10.23
C LEU A 64 -3.86 1.88 -10.79
N PRO A 65 -4.89 2.40 -10.11
CA PRO A 65 -5.53 3.63 -10.54
C PRO A 65 -4.70 4.85 -10.12
N ILE A 66 -4.73 5.88 -10.98
CA ILE A 66 -4.27 7.23 -10.64
C ILE A 66 -5.45 7.97 -9.99
N PRO A 67 -5.31 8.55 -8.78
CA PRO A 67 -6.37 9.35 -8.15
C PRO A 67 -6.84 10.51 -9.02
N GLY A 68 -8.13 10.86 -8.95
CA GLY A 68 -8.72 11.94 -9.74
C GLY A 68 -10.23 12.06 -9.54
N GLU A 69 -10.90 12.69 -10.50
CA GLU A 69 -12.35 12.98 -10.41
C GLU A 69 -13.22 11.73 -10.54
N ASN A 70 -12.79 10.70 -11.28
CA ASN A 70 -13.51 9.43 -11.44
C ASN A 70 -12.57 8.21 -11.64
N PRO A 71 -11.66 7.91 -10.70
CA PRO A 71 -10.74 6.79 -10.83
C PRO A 71 -11.46 5.44 -10.60
N PRO A 72 -10.97 4.34 -11.20
CA PRO A 72 -11.35 3.00 -10.78
C PRO A 72 -11.09 2.78 -9.28
N PRO A 73 -11.79 1.84 -8.62
CA PRO A 73 -11.53 1.52 -7.22
C PRO A 73 -10.07 1.13 -6.97
N THR A 74 -9.47 1.72 -5.93
CA THR A 74 -8.12 1.36 -5.48
C THR A 74 -8.06 -0.10 -5.05
N PRO A 75 -7.15 -0.91 -5.65
CA PRO A 75 -6.86 -2.25 -5.18
C PRO A 75 -6.59 -2.30 -3.69
N THR A 76 -7.40 -3.05 -2.97
CA THR A 76 -7.32 -3.15 -1.52
C THR A 76 -7.53 -4.58 -1.05
N TRP A 77 -6.61 -5.06 -0.21
CA TRP A 77 -6.65 -6.35 0.45
C TRP A 77 -6.87 -6.16 1.94
N PHE A 78 -7.73 -7.00 2.50
CA PHE A 78 -8.08 -6.97 3.91
C PHE A 78 -7.72 -8.31 4.53
N MET A 79 -6.89 -8.27 5.56
CA MET A 79 -6.51 -9.44 6.35
C MET A 79 -7.13 -9.33 7.74
N GLU A 80 -7.92 -10.32 8.12
CA GLU A 80 -8.28 -10.52 9.52
C GLU A 80 -7.10 -11.14 10.25
N VAL A 81 -6.56 -10.41 11.21
CA VAL A 81 -5.31 -10.77 11.88
C VAL A 81 -5.56 -11.82 12.95
N THR A 82 -4.72 -12.85 13.01
CA THR A 82 -4.75 -13.89 14.05
C THR A 82 -3.58 -13.68 15.03
N GLY A 83 -3.87 -13.59 16.32
CA GLY A 83 -2.85 -13.44 17.37
C GLY A 83 -2.37 -12.01 17.63
N GLY A 84 -2.26 -11.16 16.59
CA GLY A 84 -1.91 -9.74 16.72
C GLY A 84 -1.26 -9.15 15.46
N ILE A 85 -1.33 -7.82 15.28
CA ILE A 85 -0.83 -7.12 14.08
C ILE A 85 0.67 -7.36 13.87
N GLU A 86 1.42 -7.56 14.94
CA GLU A 86 2.85 -7.81 14.94
C GLU A 86 3.27 -9.08 14.17
N ASN A 87 2.36 -10.04 14.01
CA ASN A 87 2.62 -11.28 13.26
C ASN A 87 2.15 -11.19 11.80
N ALA A 88 1.40 -10.15 11.45
CA ALA A 88 0.79 -9.99 10.14
C ALA A 88 1.76 -9.34 9.14
N TRP A 89 1.71 -9.74 7.89
CA TRP A 89 2.53 -9.12 6.83
C TRP A 89 1.95 -9.38 5.44
N PHE A 90 2.30 -8.50 4.51
CA PHE A 90 2.08 -8.65 3.07
C PHE A 90 3.41 -8.58 2.32
N GLU A 91 3.54 -9.38 1.27
CA GLU A 91 4.61 -9.28 0.29
C GLU A 91 4.01 -8.89 -1.06
N VAL A 92 4.53 -7.81 -1.62
CA VAL A 92 3.97 -7.11 -2.77
C VAL A 92 5.06 -6.92 -3.80
N GLU A 93 4.75 -7.20 -5.05
CA GLU A 93 5.56 -6.79 -6.18
C GLU A 93 4.87 -5.65 -6.91
N VAL A 94 5.62 -4.58 -7.21
CA VAL A 94 5.19 -3.48 -8.07
C VAL A 94 5.97 -3.55 -9.37
N ASN A 95 5.26 -3.57 -10.49
CA ASN A 95 5.82 -3.65 -11.83
C ASN A 95 5.48 -2.37 -12.60
N THR A 96 6.52 -1.60 -12.91
CA THR A 96 6.46 -0.38 -13.71
C THR A 96 7.10 -0.64 -15.07
N PRO A 97 6.39 -0.47 -16.19
CA PRO A 97 6.94 -0.71 -17.53
C PRO A 97 8.22 0.09 -17.80
N GLY A 98 9.28 -0.60 -18.24
CA GLY A 98 10.58 0.02 -18.52
C GLY A 98 11.49 0.20 -17.31
N PHE A 99 11.06 -0.24 -16.11
CA PHE A 99 11.83 -0.17 -14.87
C PHE A 99 11.98 -1.55 -14.23
N ALA A 100 12.92 -1.68 -13.29
CA ALA A 100 13.09 -2.90 -12.52
C ALA A 100 11.85 -3.12 -11.63
N GLN A 101 11.44 -4.37 -11.49
CA GLN A 101 10.41 -4.75 -10.54
C GLN A 101 10.89 -4.52 -9.11
N VAL A 102 9.97 -4.04 -8.26
CA VAL A 102 10.27 -3.77 -6.86
C VAL A 102 9.44 -4.69 -5.99
N GLN A 103 10.10 -5.48 -5.15
CA GLN A 103 9.45 -6.30 -4.14
C GLN A 103 9.52 -5.62 -2.78
N ILE A 104 8.38 -5.57 -2.10
CA ILE A 104 8.16 -4.84 -0.85
C ILE A 104 7.50 -5.78 0.13
N ARG A 105 8.06 -5.87 1.34
CA ARG A 105 7.42 -6.53 2.47
C ARG A 105 6.91 -5.49 3.46
N VAL A 106 5.60 -5.48 3.69
CA VAL A 106 4.95 -4.64 4.71
C VAL A 106 4.73 -5.49 5.95
N ASN A 107 5.49 -5.23 7.03
CA ASN A 107 5.33 -5.95 8.29
C ASN A 107 4.41 -5.17 9.24
N GLY A 108 3.43 -5.87 9.81
CA GLY A 108 2.50 -5.33 10.78
C GLY A 108 3.17 -4.92 12.09
N SER A 109 4.32 -5.53 12.43
CA SER A 109 5.15 -5.16 13.59
C SER A 109 5.61 -3.71 13.59
N ASP A 110 5.73 -3.11 12.40
CA ASP A 110 6.24 -1.74 12.25
C ASP A 110 5.10 -0.70 12.28
N MET A 111 3.84 -1.13 12.16
CA MET A 111 2.68 -0.26 11.97
C MET A 111 2.48 0.72 13.13
N ALA A 112 2.61 0.28 14.38
CA ALA A 112 2.45 1.17 15.53
C ALA A 112 3.51 2.28 15.57
N LYS A 113 4.79 1.94 15.26
CA LYS A 113 5.89 2.92 15.17
C LYS A 113 5.60 3.91 14.03
N TRP A 114 5.21 3.39 12.87
CA TRP A 114 4.93 4.18 11.68
C TRP A 114 3.76 5.14 11.86
N VAL A 115 2.64 4.69 12.44
CA VAL A 115 1.48 5.54 12.75
C VAL A 115 1.85 6.65 13.75
N ALA A 116 2.66 6.33 14.75
CA ALA A 116 3.12 7.33 15.72
C ALA A 116 4.08 8.37 15.10
N ALA A 117 4.93 7.94 14.17
CA ALA A 117 5.84 8.82 13.43
C ALA A 117 5.06 9.74 12.49
N ASN A 118 4.15 9.17 11.70
CA ASN A 118 3.26 9.89 10.80
C ASN A 118 2.52 11.08 11.48
N LYS A 119 1.95 10.86 12.68
CA LYS A 119 1.28 11.95 13.44
C LYS A 119 2.22 13.10 13.86
N LYS A 120 3.53 12.91 13.77
CA LYS A 120 4.56 13.85 14.22
C LYS A 120 5.38 14.42 13.05
N VAL A 121 5.51 13.65 11.97
CA VAL A 121 6.35 13.92 10.78
C VAL A 121 5.77 13.15 9.59
N ASP A 122 5.66 13.78 8.42
CA ASP A 122 5.17 13.15 7.17
C ASP A 122 6.21 12.17 6.57
N THR A 123 6.72 11.23 7.38
CA THR A 123 7.71 10.24 6.94
C THR A 123 7.10 9.22 5.98
N ASN A 124 7.88 8.81 4.98
CA ASN A 124 7.58 7.64 4.16
C ASN A 124 8.09 6.36 4.86
N GLN A 125 7.32 5.28 4.83
CA GLN A 125 7.61 4.05 5.58
C GLN A 125 8.26 2.94 4.76
N ILE A 126 8.03 2.93 3.45
CA ILE A 126 8.66 2.04 2.48
C ILE A 126 9.10 2.91 1.30
N TYR A 127 10.23 2.56 0.68
CA TYR A 127 10.83 3.40 -0.34
C TYR A 127 11.55 2.61 -1.43
N ALA A 128 11.30 2.99 -2.69
CA ALA A 128 12.16 2.67 -3.81
C ALA A 128 12.49 3.96 -4.57
N GLU A 129 13.78 4.29 -4.63
CA GLU A 129 14.31 5.46 -5.33
C GLU A 129 14.12 5.37 -6.84
N GLY A 130 14.01 6.54 -7.48
CA GLY A 130 14.17 6.68 -8.92
C GLY A 130 13.05 7.42 -9.61
N ASN A 131 13.17 7.44 -10.93
CA ASN A 131 12.15 7.95 -11.84
C ASN A 131 11.08 6.86 -11.90
N CYS A 132 9.87 7.12 -11.42
CA CYS A 132 8.86 6.09 -11.03
C CYS A 132 9.14 5.37 -9.71
N GLY A 133 9.59 6.11 -8.69
CA GLY A 133 9.74 5.61 -7.34
C GLY A 133 8.43 5.21 -6.66
N ILE A 134 8.58 4.67 -5.46
CA ILE A 134 7.47 4.15 -4.64
C ILE A 134 7.63 4.69 -3.23
N PHE A 135 6.52 5.08 -2.60
CA PHE A 135 6.47 5.34 -1.17
C PHE A 135 5.27 4.66 -0.50
N GLY A 136 5.30 4.55 0.82
CA GLY A 136 4.19 4.01 1.59
C GLY A 136 3.89 4.77 2.87
N TYR A 137 2.62 4.68 3.30
CA TYR A 137 2.07 5.43 4.42
C TYR A 137 1.19 4.57 5.34
N ALA A 138 1.42 4.64 6.65
CA ALA A 138 0.67 3.88 7.66
C ALA A 138 -0.35 4.73 8.44
N GLN A 139 -1.55 4.20 8.66
CA GLN A 139 -2.61 4.80 9.46
C GLN A 139 -3.24 3.79 10.40
N GLU A 140 -3.88 4.29 11.45
CA GLU A 140 -4.68 3.51 12.38
C GLU A 140 -6.05 4.19 12.54
N ASN A 141 -7.12 3.45 12.28
CA ASN A 141 -8.48 3.92 12.58
C ASN A 141 -8.93 3.32 13.92
N VAL A 142 -8.63 4.03 15.00
CA VAL A 142 -9.00 3.63 16.37
C VAL A 142 -10.50 3.73 16.66
N GLN A 143 -11.27 4.41 15.81
CA GLN A 143 -12.71 4.59 16.00
C GLN A 143 -13.54 3.46 15.37
N SER A 144 -12.93 2.61 14.55
CA SER A 144 -13.61 1.45 13.95
C SER A 144 -13.63 0.26 14.91
N ASN A 145 -14.67 -0.57 14.80
CA ASN A 145 -14.74 -1.88 15.44
C ASN A 145 -15.07 -2.96 14.38
N PRO A 146 -14.08 -3.74 13.93
CA PRO A 146 -12.74 -3.90 14.51
C PRO A 146 -11.78 -2.73 14.26
N LEU A 147 -10.66 -2.70 14.97
CA LEU A 147 -9.53 -1.79 14.72
C LEU A 147 -8.96 -2.02 13.32
N PHE A 148 -8.66 -0.94 12.60
CA PHE A 148 -8.03 -0.99 11.28
C PHE A 148 -6.59 -0.46 11.33
N TRP A 149 -5.66 -1.31 10.94
CA TRP A 149 -4.30 -0.94 10.55
C TRP A 149 -4.26 -0.81 9.04
N ILE A 150 -4.04 0.40 8.54
CA ILE A 150 -4.15 0.71 7.11
C ILE A 150 -2.77 1.06 6.60
N TYR A 151 -2.32 0.39 5.55
CA TYR A 151 -1.10 0.73 4.84
C TYR A 151 -1.40 1.02 3.39
N THR A 152 -0.91 2.15 2.90
CA THR A 152 -1.12 2.60 1.52
C THR A 152 0.22 2.70 0.81
N ILE A 153 0.37 2.03 -0.33
CA ILE A 153 1.53 2.15 -1.22
C ILE A 153 1.15 3.01 -2.42
N THR A 154 1.99 3.99 -2.76
CA THR A 154 1.87 4.82 -3.95
C THR A 154 3.08 4.61 -4.84
N ALA A 155 2.87 4.14 -6.06
CA ALA A 155 3.90 3.92 -7.08
C ALA A 155 3.86 4.99 -8.18
N GLY A 156 4.91 5.10 -8.98
CA GLY A 156 4.94 6.05 -10.11
C GLY A 156 5.20 7.49 -9.68
N VAL A 157 5.94 7.66 -8.59
CA VAL A 157 6.18 8.95 -7.95
C VAL A 157 7.57 9.45 -8.32
N CYS A 158 7.70 10.73 -8.61
CA CYS A 158 8.98 11.34 -8.94
C CYS A 158 9.75 11.70 -7.68
N ASN A 159 10.95 11.13 -7.51
CA ASN A 159 11.83 11.40 -6.37
C ASN A 159 11.06 11.52 -5.05
N PRO A 160 10.34 10.46 -4.62
CA PRO A 160 9.57 10.53 -3.39
C PRO A 160 10.50 10.98 -2.26
N GLN A 161 10.14 12.03 -1.54
CA GLN A 161 11.02 12.57 -0.50
C GLN A 161 11.05 11.63 0.70
N VAL A 162 12.25 11.29 1.17
CA VAL A 162 12.44 10.59 2.43
C VAL A 162 12.47 11.64 3.54
N HIS A 163 11.73 11.43 4.61
CA HIS A 163 12.20 11.94 5.90
C HIS A 163 13.06 10.84 6.51
N PRO A 164 14.27 11.15 7.00
CA PRO A 164 15.26 10.15 7.38
C PRO A 164 14.68 9.15 8.39
N PRO A 165 15.11 7.86 8.34
CA PRO A 165 14.72 6.89 9.35
C PRO A 165 15.14 7.41 10.73
N LEU A 166 14.20 7.39 11.67
CA LEU A 166 14.46 7.59 13.11
C LEU A 166 15.40 6.51 13.63
#